data_AF-A0A973HYZ9-F1
#
_entry.id   AF-A0A973HYZ9-F1
#
_cell.length_a   1.000
_cell.length_b   1.000
_cell.length_c   1.000
_cell.angle_alpha   90.00
_cell.angle_beta   90.00
_cell.angle_gamma   90.00
#
_symmetry.space_group_name_H-M   'P 1'
#
loop_
_entity.id
_entity.type
_entity.pdbx_description
1 polymer ?
#
loop_
_entity_poly.entity_id
_entity_poly.type
_entity_poly.pdbx_seq_one_letter_code
_entity_poly.pdbx_strand_id
1 'polypeptide(L)' 'MEQEKGWLGEKVKCDLCSYEWIAVYHISCDKLECTNCGNMVYFESIPLE' A
#
# COMPACT_ATOMS: atom_id res chain seq x y z
N MET A 1 22.53 -13.92 7.07
CA MET A 1 21.11 -13.61 7.30
C MET A 1 20.94 -12.16 6.90
N GLU A 2 20.52 -11.93 5.67
CA GLU A 2 20.33 -10.58 5.14
C GLU A 2 19.27 -9.86 5.96
N GLN A 3 19.50 -8.59 6.23
CA GLN A 3 18.56 -7.73 6.94
C GLN A 3 17.35 -7.54 6.01
N GLU A 4 16.30 -8.33 6.22
CA GLU A 4 15.02 -8.13 5.54
C GLU A 4 14.51 -6.74 5.94
N LYS A 5 14.69 -5.77 5.04
CA LYS A 5 14.10 -4.45 5.18
C LYS A 5 12.59 -4.64 5.08
N GLY A 6 11.93 -4.81 6.22
CA GLY A 6 10.50 -5.10 6.30
C GLY A 6 9.60 -3.94 5.87
N TRP A 7 10.13 -2.83 5.36
CA TRP A 7 9.34 -1.69 4.90
C TRP A 7 9.43 -1.57 3.38
N LEU A 8 8.28 -1.47 2.73
CA LEU A 8 8.14 -1.24 1.29
C LEU A 8 7.64 0.19 1.04
N GLY A 9 8.07 0.77 -0.08
CA GLY A 9 7.59 2.05 -0.57
C GLY A 9 7.23 1.92 -2.05
N GLU A 10 5.94 1.91 -2.36
CA GLU A 10 5.44 1.65 -3.72
C GLU A 10 4.09 2.33 -3.97
N LYS A 11 3.64 2.30 -5.22
CA LYS A 11 2.32 2.78 -5.61
C LYS A 11 1.31 1.68 -5.34
N VAL A 12 0.22 2.02 -4.67
CA VAL A 12 -0.85 1.09 -4.29
C VAL A 12 -2.21 1.60 -4.74
N LYS A 13 -3.16 0.69 -4.94
CA LYS A 13 -4.53 0.97 -5.37
C LYS A 13 -5.55 0.50 -4.35
N CYS A 14 -6.54 1.35 -4.06
CA CYS A 14 -7.64 1.07 -3.13
C CYS A 14 -8.65 0.12 -3.77
N ASP A 15 -9.01 -0.96 -3.09
CA ASP A 15 -10.03 -1.92 -3.53
C ASP A 15 -11.46 -1.32 -3.57
N LEU A 16 -11.76 -0.34 -2.73
CA LEU A 16 -13.10 0.26 -2.64
C LEU A 16 -13.36 1.37 -3.65
N CYS A 17 -12.44 2.33 -3.78
CA CYS A 17 -12.64 3.54 -4.59
C CYS A 17 -11.70 3.62 -5.80
N SER A 18 -10.84 2.61 -6.01
CA SER A 18 -9.84 2.56 -7.09
C SER A 18 -8.83 3.70 -7.12
N TYR A 19 -8.77 4.54 -6.08
CA TYR A 19 -7.77 5.60 -5.98
C TYR A 19 -6.37 5.01 -5.79
N GLU A 20 -5.39 5.62 -6.45
CA GLU A 20 -4.00 5.20 -6.42
C GLU A 20 -3.14 6.21 -5.68
N TRP A 21 -2.25 5.76 -4.80
CA TRP A 21 -1.35 6.64 -4.05
C TRP A 21 -0.01 5.95 -3.76
N ILE A 22 1.00 6.74 -3.37
CA ILE A 22 2.28 6.22 -2.88
C ILE A 22 2.16 5.94 -1.38
N ALA A 23 2.43 4.70 -0.97
CA ALA A 23 2.39 4.28 0.41
C ALA A 23 3.74 3.75 0.88
N VAL A 24 4.05 3.96 2.16
CA VAL A 24 5.14 3.28 2.87
C VAL A 24 4.53 2.43 3.97
N TYR A 25 4.80 1.12 3.94
CA TYR A 25 4.16 0.18 4.84
C TYR A 25 5.05 -1.03 5.14
N HIS A 26 4.79 -1.72 6.24
CA HIS A 26 5.54 -2.93 6.59
C HIS A 26 5.04 -4.11 5.76
N ILE A 27 5.92 -5.02 5.32
CA ILE A 27 5.60 -6.21 4.51
C ILE A 27 4.51 -7.12 5.11
N SER A 28 4.25 -6.98 6.41
CA SER A 28 3.22 -7.74 7.13
C SER A 28 1.85 -7.04 7.14
N CYS A 29 1.72 -5.83 6.58
CA CYS A 29 0.46 -5.12 6.51
C CYS A 29 -0.35 -5.57 5.29
N ASP A 30 -1.59 -5.98 5.52
CA ASP A 30 -2.56 -6.34 4.49
C ASP A 30 -3.54 -5.19 4.19
N LYS A 31 -3.57 -4.16 5.04
CA LYS A 31 -4.46 -3.01 4.93
C LYS A 31 -3.76 -1.69 5.18
N LEU A 32 -4.26 -0.66 4.50
CA LEU A 32 -3.82 0.72 4.65
C LEU A 32 -5.03 1.65 4.71
N GLU A 33 -4.86 2.81 5.34
CA GLU A 33 -5.84 3.88 5.23
C GLU A 33 -5.78 4.50 3.84
N CYS A 34 -6.89 4.48 3.11
CA CYS A 34 -6.97 5.13 1.81
C CYS A 34 -7.05 6.64 2.00
N THR A 35 -6.12 7.38 1.41
CA THR A 35 -6.04 8.85 1.49
C THR A 35 -7.19 9.58 0.79
N ASN A 36 -7.99 8.88 -0.01
CA ASN A 36 -9.15 9.44 -0.72
C ASN A 36 -10.48 9.17 -0.01
N CYS A 37 -10.79 7.92 0.36
CA CYS A 37 -12.06 7.58 1.01
C CYS A 37 -12.00 7.48 2.54
N GLY A 38 -10.81 7.58 3.15
CA GLY A 38 -10.60 7.54 4.60
C GLY A 38 -10.88 6.18 5.26
N ASN A 39 -11.17 5.15 4.46
CA ASN A 39 -11.41 3.80 4.97
C ASN A 39 -10.10 3.03 5.13
N MET A 40 -10.06 2.10 6.09
CA MET A 40 -9.05 1.04 6.13
C MET A 40 -9.40 0.00 5.07
N VAL A 41 -8.56 -0.11 4.04
CA VAL A 41 -8.82 -0.89 2.83
C VAL A 41 -7.74 -1.93 2.58
N TYR A 42 -8.11 -3.01 1.89
CA TYR A 42 -7.10 -3.81 1.22
C TYR A 42 -6.55 -3.01 0.03
N PHE A 43 -5.34 -3.34 -0.38
CA PHE A 43 -4.68 -2.63 -1.46
C PHE A 43 -3.89 -3.59 -2.36
N GLU A 44 -3.75 -3.19 -3.61
CA GLU A 44 -2.92 -3.88 -4.60
C GLU A 44 -1.69 -3.02 -4.89
N SER A 45 -0.50 -3.62 -4.90
CA SER A 45 0.70 -2.96 -5.45
C SER A 45 0.56 -2.83 -6.96
N ILE A 46 0.87 -1.64 -7.48
CA ILE A 46 0.84 -1.36 -8.91
C ILE A 46 2.19 -0.81 -9.40
N PRO A 47 2.61 -1.14 -10.64
CA PRO A 47 3.86 -0.63 -11.20
C PRO A 47 3.89 0.90 -11.28
N LEU A 48 5.08 1.46 -11.07
CA LEU A 48 5.40 2.84 -11.43
C LEU A 48 5.78 2.86 -12.91
N GLU A 49 4.92 3.44 -13.76
CA GLU A 49 5.23 3.76 -15.17
C GLU A 49 5.97 5.09 -15.32
#